data_AF-A0A2N5NWV6-F1
#
_entry.id   AF-A0A2N5NWV6-F1
#
_cell.length_a   1.000
_cell.length_b   1.000
_cell.length_c   1.000
_cell.angle_alpha   90.00
_cell.angle_beta   90.00
_cell.angle_gamma   90.00
#
_symmetry.space_group_name_H-M   'P 1'
#
loop_
_entity.id
_entity.type
_entity.pdbx_description
1 polymer ?
#
loop_
_entity_poly.entity_id
_entity_poly.type
_entity_poly.pdbx_seq_one_letter_code
_entity_poly.pdbx_strand_id
1 'polypeptide(L)'
;IGAGKSGLSYRFYDKDKEVCSKHNKILEEVGSWKRTEMQLRDEKAHAFAMTVKDRPLELGELAFGLLANNLRFVVPNRNESNKSRWKTCRFWERFLGAVEVLKLQVPKQQNSL
;
A
#
# COMPACT_ATOMS: atom_id res chain seq x y z
N ILE A 1 -5.26 7.92 0.50
CA ILE A 1 -6.30 6.90 0.76
C ILE A 1 -6.19 6.50 2.23
N GLY A 2 -7.28 6.57 2.98
CA GLY A 2 -7.25 6.54 4.45
C GLY A 2 -7.01 7.94 5.05
N ALA A 3 -7.52 8.17 6.26
CA ALA A 3 -7.36 9.44 6.95
C ALA A 3 -5.95 9.58 7.54
N GLY A 4 -5.41 10.80 7.64
CA GLY A 4 -4.05 11.03 8.14
C GLY A 4 -3.81 10.53 9.58
N LYS A 5 -4.88 10.49 10.39
CA LYS A 5 -4.90 9.99 11.77
C LYS A 5 -5.19 8.48 11.88
N SER A 6 -5.51 7.80 10.77
CA SER A 6 -5.81 6.37 10.82
C SER A 6 -4.54 5.52 11.01
N GLY A 7 -4.73 4.31 11.54
CA GLY A 7 -3.63 3.36 11.76
C GLY A 7 -2.96 2.82 10.49
N LEU A 8 -3.58 3.03 9.31
CA LEU A 8 -3.02 2.65 8.02
C LEU A 8 -3.52 3.59 6.93
N SER A 9 -2.60 4.21 6.18
CA SER A 9 -2.93 5.04 5.02
C SER A 9 -1.93 4.87 3.88
N TYR A 10 -2.40 5.14 2.66
CA TYR A 10 -1.63 5.03 1.42
C TYR A 10 -1.60 6.34 0.65
N ARG A 11 -0.47 6.66 0.03
CA ARG A 11 -0.30 7.81 -0.86
C ARG A 11 0.32 7.36 -2.18
N PHE A 12 -0.27 7.81 -3.28
CA PHE A 12 0.23 7.62 -4.64
C PHE A 12 0.38 8.99 -5.26
N TYR A 13 1.57 9.33 -5.75
CA TYR A 13 1.80 10.65 -6.33
C TYR A 13 3.00 10.69 -7.29
N ASP A 14 2.98 11.74 -8.12
CA ASP A 14 4.03 12.12 -9.05
C ASP A 14 5.22 12.72 -8.27
N LYS A 15 6.19 11.87 -7.89
CA LYS A 15 7.36 12.33 -7.12
C LYS A 15 8.27 13.20 -7.96
N ASP A 16 8.35 12.89 -9.25
CA ASP A 16 9.01 13.72 -10.25
C ASP A 16 8.53 15.18 -10.20
N LYS A 17 7.21 15.41 -10.23
CA LYS A 17 6.62 16.75 -10.14
C LYS A 17 6.88 17.44 -8.80
N GLU A 18 6.80 16.70 -7.68
CA GLU A 18 7.14 17.26 -6.36
C GLU A 18 8.58 17.75 -6.32
N VAL A 19 9.53 16.94 -6.83
CA VAL A 19 10.96 17.28 -6.87
C VAL A 19 11.22 18.46 -7.80
N CYS A 20 10.62 18.47 -9.00
CA CYS A 20 10.72 19.58 -9.94
C CYS A 20 10.29 20.90 -9.27
N SER A 21 9.13 20.90 -8.60
CA SER A 21 8.62 22.08 -7.91
C SER A 21 9.48 22.52 -6.73
N LYS A 22 9.96 21.58 -5.90
CA LYS A 22 10.76 21.90 -4.70
C LYS A 22 12.18 22.37 -5.01
N HIS A 23 12.78 21.85 -6.07
CA HIS A 23 14.18 22.07 -6.39
C HIS A 23 14.39 22.89 -7.68
N ASN A 24 13.31 23.45 -8.24
CA ASN A 24 13.31 24.21 -9.49
C ASN A 24 14.03 23.48 -10.65
N LYS A 25 13.77 22.17 -10.76
CA LYS A 25 14.32 21.31 -11.82
C LYS A 25 13.28 21.08 -12.91
N ILE A 26 13.74 20.85 -14.14
CA ILE A 26 12.87 20.43 -15.24
C ILE A 26 12.65 18.92 -15.22
N LEU A 27 11.53 18.47 -15.79
CA LEU A 27 11.11 17.06 -15.74
C LEU A 27 12.11 16.10 -16.40
N GLU A 28 12.77 16.56 -17.47
CA GLU A 28 13.75 15.78 -18.23
C GLU A 28 14.97 15.40 -17.39
N GLU A 29 15.43 16.29 -16.49
CA GLU A 29 16.54 16.02 -15.58
C GLU A 29 16.18 15.02 -14.48
N VAL A 30 14.92 15.02 -14.04
CA VAL A 30 14.44 14.16 -12.95
C VAL A 30 14.04 12.78 -13.46
N GLY A 31 13.55 12.69 -14.69
CA GLY A 31 12.99 11.47 -15.26
C GLY A 31 11.64 11.09 -14.64
N SER A 32 11.06 9.98 -15.12
CA SER A 32 9.76 9.50 -14.62
C SER A 32 9.92 8.90 -13.23
N TRP A 33 9.22 9.46 -12.25
CA TRP A 33 9.26 8.97 -10.87
C TRP A 33 7.90 9.05 -10.20
N LYS A 34 7.30 7.88 -9.97
CA LYS A 34 6.07 7.71 -9.19
C LYS A 34 6.40 7.09 -7.85
N ARG A 35 5.74 7.55 -6.79
CA ARG A 35 5.94 7.01 -5.45
C ARG A 35 4.63 6.49 -4.87
N THR A 36 4.74 5.32 -4.26
CA THR A 36 3.73 4.73 -3.38
C THR A 36 4.29 4.75 -1.97
N GLU A 37 3.57 5.35 -1.03
CA GLU A 37 3.93 5.34 0.39
C GLU A 37 2.84 4.65 1.20
N MET A 38 3.30 3.86 2.18
CA MET A 38 2.46 3.26 3.21
C MET A 38 2.83 3.86 4.55
N GLN A 39 1.84 4.31 5.30
CA GLN A 39 2.02 4.82 6.65
C GLN A 39 1.19 3.98 7.61
N LEU A 40 1.88 3.34 8.56
CA LEU A 40 1.28 2.61 9.66
C LEU A 40 1.44 3.41 10.96
N ARG A 41 0.52 3.24 11.91
CA ARG A 41 0.62 3.80 13.27
C ARG A 41 0.29 2.75 14.33
N ASP A 42 0.69 3.03 15.56
CA ASP A 42 0.30 2.30 16.77
C ASP A 42 0.51 0.79 16.63
N GLU A 43 -0.50 0.00 16.99
CA GLU A 43 -0.45 -1.46 16.98
C GLU A 43 -0.18 -2.04 15.58
N LYS A 44 -0.65 -1.39 14.50
CA LYS A 44 -0.38 -1.84 13.13
C LYS A 44 1.08 -1.64 12.74
N ALA A 45 1.68 -0.53 13.15
CA ALA A 45 3.10 -0.28 12.94
C ALA A 45 3.95 -1.29 13.71
N HIS A 46 3.59 -1.55 14.97
CA HIS A 46 4.27 -2.55 15.80
C HIS A 46 4.17 -3.95 15.19
N ALA A 47 2.97 -4.42 14.83
CA ALA A 47 2.77 -5.74 14.23
C ALA A 47 3.55 -5.91 12.92
N PHE A 48 3.56 -4.88 12.06
CA PHE A 48 4.34 -4.91 10.83
C PHE A 48 5.84 -4.95 11.11
N ALA A 49 6.33 -4.14 12.06
CA ALA A 49 7.74 -4.14 12.45
C ALA A 49 8.19 -5.49 13.01
N MET A 50 7.36 -6.15 13.82
CA MET A 50 7.64 -7.51 14.32
C MET A 50 7.69 -8.52 13.18
N THR A 51 6.78 -8.43 12.21
CA THR A 51 6.80 -9.30 11.01
C THR A 51 8.08 -9.10 10.18
N VAL A 52 8.52 -7.85 10.01
CA VAL A 52 9.78 -7.53 9.30
C VAL A 52 10.99 -8.02 10.09
N LYS A 53 10.99 -7.90 11.42
CA LYS A 53 12.07 -8.41 12.26
C LYS A 53 12.28 -9.91 12.05
N ASP A 54 11.20 -10.68 11.95
CA ASP A 54 11.27 -12.12 11.75
C ASP A 54 11.62 -12.51 10.30
N ARG A 55 11.34 -11.62 9.34
CA ARG A 55 11.55 -11.83 7.90
C ARG A 55 12.18 -10.60 7.22
N PRO A 56 13.42 -10.22 7.57
CA PRO A 56 13.98 -8.92 7.20
C PRO A 56 14.29 -8.77 5.71
N LEU A 57 14.57 -9.88 5.02
CA LEU A 57 14.85 -9.89 3.58
C LEU A 57 13.57 -9.76 2.71
N GLU A 58 12.39 -9.84 3.33
CA GLU A 58 11.09 -9.86 2.64
C GLU A 58 10.34 -8.52 2.75
N LEU A 59 10.99 -7.42 3.16
CA LEU A 59 10.31 -6.14 3.38
C LEU A 59 9.44 -5.71 2.19
N GLY A 60 9.94 -5.90 0.96
CA GLY A 60 9.19 -5.64 -0.26
C GLY A 60 7.93 -6.48 -0.36
N GLU A 61 8.05 -7.80 -0.19
CA GLU A 61 6.92 -8.74 -0.23
C GLU A 61 5.90 -8.45 0.87
N LEU A 62 6.36 -8.16 2.09
CA LEU A 62 5.49 -7.82 3.22
C LEU A 62 4.70 -6.52 2.95
N ALA A 63 5.37 -5.48 2.46
CA ALA A 63 4.73 -4.21 2.14
C ALA A 63 3.72 -4.36 1.00
N PHE A 64 4.08 -5.07 -0.07
CA PHE A 64 3.22 -5.27 -1.22
C PHE A 64 2.06 -6.22 -0.91
N GLY A 65 2.28 -7.26 -0.11
CA GLY A 65 1.24 -8.14 0.40
C GLY A 65 0.24 -7.39 1.25
N LEU A 66 0.70 -6.47 2.11
CA LEU A 66 -0.20 -5.64 2.92
C LEU A 66 -0.98 -4.66 2.06
N LEU A 67 -0.35 -4.09 1.03
CA LEU A 67 -1.01 -3.22 0.07
C LEU A 67 -2.10 -3.97 -0.72
N ALA A 68 -1.79 -5.17 -1.22
CA ALA A 68 -2.72 -6.03 -1.95
C ALA A 68 -3.94 -6.42 -1.11
N ASN A 69 -3.75 -6.62 0.21
CA ASN A 69 -4.84 -6.93 1.13
C ASN A 69 -5.82 -5.77 1.34
N ASN A 70 -5.34 -4.53 1.34
CA ASN A 70 -6.13 -3.37 1.78
C ASN A 70 -6.64 -2.49 0.63
N LEU A 71 -6.02 -2.57 -0.56
CA LEU A 71 -6.40 -1.75 -1.70
C LEU A 71 -6.36 -2.54 -3.01
N ARG A 72 -7.45 -2.45 -3.76
CA ARG A 72 -7.58 -3.11 -5.06
C ARG A 72 -8.23 -2.18 -6.08
N PHE A 73 -7.56 -1.98 -7.21
CA PHE A 73 -8.17 -1.33 -8.37
C PHE A 73 -8.89 -2.38 -9.22
N VAL A 74 -10.13 -2.10 -9.59
CA VAL A 74 -11.03 -3.06 -10.24
C VAL A 74 -11.60 -2.53 -11.55
N VAL A 75 -11.86 -3.45 -12.48
CA VAL A 75 -12.53 -3.15 -13.75
C VAL A 75 -14.05 -3.13 -13.51
N PRO A 76 -14.75 -2.03 -13.84
CA PRO A 76 -16.20 -1.99 -13.72
C PRO A 76 -16.90 -3.07 -14.53
N ASN A 77 -17.82 -3.79 -13.89
CA ASN A 77 -18.67 -4.78 -14.56
C ASN A 77 -20.14 -4.41 -14.35
N ARG A 78 -20.82 -4.02 -15.44
CA ARG A 78 -22.23 -3.60 -15.38
C ARG A 78 -23.19 -4.76 -15.09
N ASN A 79 -22.76 -6.00 -15.33
CA ASN A 79 -23.56 -7.20 -15.13
C ASN A 79 -23.33 -7.85 -13.76
N GLU A 80 -22.45 -7.28 -12.92
CA GLU A 80 -22.15 -7.77 -11.58
C GLU A 80 -22.25 -6.59 -10.60
N SER A 81 -23.28 -6.58 -9.76
CA SER A 81 -23.49 -5.51 -8.79
C SER A 81 -22.52 -5.61 -7.61
N ASN A 82 -22.04 -6.82 -7.28
CA ASN A 82 -21.11 -7.04 -6.19
C ASN A 82 -19.67 -6.73 -6.61
N LYS A 83 -19.19 -5.54 -6.25
CA LYS A 83 -17.82 -5.06 -6.55
C LYS A 83 -16.70 -5.97 -6.04
N SER A 84 -16.93 -6.78 -5.01
CA SER A 84 -15.92 -7.74 -4.53
C SER A 84 -15.55 -8.78 -5.59
N ARG A 85 -16.49 -9.12 -6.48
CA ARG A 85 -16.30 -10.09 -7.58
C ARG A 85 -15.73 -9.46 -8.84
N TRP A 86 -15.57 -8.15 -8.88
CA TRP A 86 -15.01 -7.48 -10.04
C TRP A 86 -13.56 -7.89 -10.25
N LYS A 87 -13.14 -8.01 -11.51
CA LYS A 87 -11.77 -8.35 -11.86
C LYS A 87 -10.82 -7.23 -11.46
N THR A 88 -9.63 -7.60 -10.99
CA THR A 88 -8.57 -6.63 -10.70
C THR A 88 -8.05 -6.02 -12.00
N CYS A 89 -7.69 -4.74 -11.97
CA CYS A 89 -7.09 -4.07 -13.12
C CYS A 89 -5.72 -4.65 -13.46
N ARG A 90 -5.45 -4.90 -14.75
CA ARG A 90 -4.18 -5.47 -15.22
C ARG A 90 -2.95 -4.67 -14.79
N PHE A 91 -3.02 -3.34 -14.78
CA PHE A 91 -1.90 -2.50 -14.33
C PHE A 91 -1.59 -2.73 -12.84
N TRP A 92 -2.62 -3.02 -12.04
CA TRP A 92 -2.49 -3.23 -10.60
C TRP A 92 -1.89 -4.59 -10.31
N GLU A 93 -2.31 -5.63 -11.03
CA GLU A 93 -1.69 -6.96 -10.96
C GLU A 93 -0.20 -6.89 -11.33
N ARG A 94 0.13 -6.17 -12.42
CA ARG A 94 1.53 -5.96 -12.82
C ARG A 94 2.34 -5.15 -11.81
N PHE A 95 1.72 -4.13 -11.22
CA PHE A 95 2.38 -3.30 -10.21
C PHE A 95 2.66 -4.11 -8.94
N LEU A 96 1.69 -4.90 -8.48
CA LEU A 96 1.86 -5.71 -7.28
C LEU A 96 2.82 -6.89 -7.49
N GLY A 97 2.88 -7.45 -8.71
CA GLY A 97 3.68 -8.64 -8.99
C GLY A 97 3.09 -9.91 -8.36
N ALA A 98 3.91 -10.97 -8.25
CA ALA A 98 3.51 -12.27 -7.69
C ALA A 98 3.60 -12.28 -6.15
N VAL A 99 3.01 -11.29 -5.48
CA VAL A 99 3.07 -11.15 -4.03
C VAL A 99 1.91 -11.87 -3.34
N GLU A 100 2.22 -12.55 -2.24
CA GLU A 100 1.19 -13.13 -1.38
C GLU A 100 0.51 -12.04 -0.53
N VAL A 101 -0.78 -12.19 -0.30
CA VAL A 101 -1.58 -11.24 0.49
C VAL A 101 -1.22 -11.35 1.97
N LEU A 102 -0.70 -10.27 2.55
CA LEU A 102 -0.37 -10.21 3.97
C LEU A 102 -1.54 -9.63 4.78
N LYS A 103 -2.08 -10.43 5.70
CA LYS A 103 -3.02 -9.97 6.72
C LYS A 103 -2.28 -9.70 8.02
N LEU A 104 -2.20 -8.42 8.42
CA LEU A 104 -1.63 -8.06 9.72
C LEU A 104 -2.48 -8.63 10.84
N GLN A 105 -1.86 -9.44 11.69
CA GLN A 105 -2.44 -9.86 12.96
C GLN A 105 -2.08 -8.83 14.01
N VAL A 106 -3.10 -8.10 14.47
CA VAL A 106 -2.99 -7.26 15.65
C VAL A 106 -3.59 -8.06 16.80
N PRO A 107 -2.80 -8.45 17.83
CA PRO A 107 -3.34 -9.12 19.01
C PRO A 107 -4.42 -8.24 19.62
N LYS A 108 -5.64 -8.76 19.77
CA LYS A 108 -6.68 -8.05 20.54
C LYS A 108 -6.23 -8.03 22.00
N GLN A 109 -6.18 -6.85 22.62
CA GLN A 109 -6.13 -6.78 24.08
C GLN A 109 -7.31 -7.57 24.64
N GLN A 110 -7.02 -8.65 25.37
CA GLN A 110 -8.02 -9.23 26.27
C GLN A 110 -8.22 -8.20 27.38
N ASN A 111 -9.41 -7.61 27.42
CA ASN A 111 -9.81 -6.82 28.58
C ASN A 111 -9.88 -7.79 29.76
N SER A 112 -8.85 -7.78 30.61
CA SER A 112 -8.93 -8.36 31.94
C SER A 112 -9.93 -7.53 32.74
N LEU A 113 -11.05 -8.15 33.12
CA LEU A 113 -12.02 -7.60 34.06
C LEU A 113 -11.41 -7.41 35.45
#